data_AF-A0A813IPB1-F1
#
_entry.id   AF-A0A813IPB1-F1
#
_cell.length_a   1.000
_cell.length_b   1.000
_cell.length_c   1.000
_cell.angle_alpha   90.00
_cell.angle_beta   90.00
_cell.angle_gamma   90.00
#
_symmetry.space_group_name_H-M   'P 1'
#
loop_
_entity.id
_entity.type
_entity.pdbx_description
1 polymer ?
#
loop_
_entity_poly.entity_id
_entity_poly.type
_entity_poly.pdbx_seq_one_letter_code
_entity_poly.pdbx_strand_id
1 'polypeptide(L)'
;EFLLESSLVGRLIGKGGSNLQAIETAHGVRLSLRNSPDEGYTTVSISGDDRAAVEKVRELTEVVKETMAVEPPMIGWARGRDGSSLRGIKSTAGLQDCLVD
;
A
#
# COMPACT_ATOMS: atom_id res chain seq x y z
N GLU A 1 9.79 -2.85 -12.90
CA GLU A 1 8.60 -3.64 -12.49
C GLU A 1 8.83 -4.16 -11.08
N PHE A 2 7.76 -4.45 -10.34
CA PHE A 2 7.82 -5.10 -9.02
C PHE A 2 6.57 -5.97 -8.80
N LEU A 3 6.59 -6.82 -7.78
CA LEU A 3 5.44 -7.64 -7.38
C LEU A 3 4.73 -7.00 -6.19
N LEU A 4 3.41 -6.85 -6.31
CA LEU A 4 2.55 -6.37 -5.23
C LEU A 4 1.58 -7.48 -4.85
N GLU A 5 1.35 -7.69 -3.56
CA GLU A 5 0.29 -8.61 -3.13
C GLU A 5 -1.05 -8.21 -3.75
N SER A 6 -1.78 -9.16 -4.31
CA SER A 6 -3.08 -8.90 -4.95
C SER A 6 -4.11 -8.31 -3.96
N SER A 7 -3.93 -8.56 -2.66
CA SER A 7 -4.73 -7.95 -1.58
C SER A 7 -4.55 -6.42 -1.48
N LEU A 8 -3.38 -5.90 -1.86
CA LEU A 8 -3.01 -4.48 -1.78
C LEU A 8 -3.30 -3.71 -3.07
N VAL A 9 -3.47 -4.41 -4.19
CA VAL A 9 -3.74 -3.81 -5.50
C VAL A 9 -4.99 -2.92 -5.48
N GLY A 10 -6.04 -3.32 -4.76
CA GLY A 10 -7.25 -2.50 -4.62
C GLY A 10 -6.98 -1.12 -4.01
N ARG A 11 -6.02 -1.03 -3.07
CA ARG A 11 -5.59 0.24 -2.48
C ARG A 11 -4.81 1.10 -3.48
N LEU A 12 -3.94 0.48 -4.28
CA LEU A 12 -3.21 1.16 -5.34
C LEU A 12 -4.17 1.73 -6.42
N ILE A 13 -5.15 0.95 -6.87
CA ILE A 13 -6.11 1.36 -7.90
C ILE A 13 -7.06 2.46 -7.38
N GLY A 14 -7.56 2.30 -6.15
CA GLY A 14 -8.59 3.17 -5.59
C GLY A 14 -9.97 2.95 -6.23
N LYS A 15 -11.01 3.55 -5.64
CA LYS A 15 -12.39 3.38 -6.11
C LYS A 15 -12.51 3.87 -7.57
N GLY A 16 -12.90 2.98 -8.48
CA GLY A 16 -13.04 3.28 -9.90
C GLY A 16 -11.72 3.66 -10.61
N GLY A 17 -10.55 3.30 -10.06
CA GLY A 17 -9.26 3.67 -10.66
C GLY A 17 -8.79 5.09 -10.33
N SER A 18 -9.52 5.81 -9.48
CA SER A 18 -9.23 7.21 -9.14
C SER A 18 -7.82 7.45 -8.60
N ASN A 19 -7.30 6.55 -7.77
CA ASN A 19 -5.97 6.72 -7.18
C ASN A 19 -4.87 6.46 -8.22
N LEU A 20 -5.00 5.40 -9.01
CA LEU A 20 -4.07 5.10 -10.10
C LEU A 20 -4.01 6.26 -11.10
N GLN A 21 -5.16 6.78 -11.52
CA GLN A 21 -5.23 7.90 -12.46
C GLN A 21 -4.61 9.18 -11.88
N ALA A 22 -4.81 9.44 -10.57
CA ALA A 22 -4.21 10.58 -9.89
C ALA A 22 -2.68 10.47 -9.85
N ILE A 23 -2.14 9.29 -9.53
CA ILE A 23 -0.69 9.03 -9.51
C ILE A 23 -0.09 9.21 -10.91
N GLU A 24 -0.69 8.59 -11.93
CA GLU A 24 -0.24 8.73 -13.32
C GLU A 24 -0.21 10.20 -13.77
N THR A 25 -1.28 10.95 -13.49
CA THR A 25 -1.41 12.35 -13.90
C THR A 25 -0.45 13.27 -13.12
N ALA A 26 -0.32 13.08 -11.81
CA ALA A 26 0.51 13.94 -10.96
C ALA A 26 2.01 13.79 -11.23
N HIS A 27 2.44 12.61 -11.69
CA HIS A 27 3.84 12.28 -11.90
C HIS A 27 4.23 12.14 -13.38
N GLY A 28 3.26 12.19 -14.31
CA GLY A 28 3.53 12.02 -15.73
C GLY A 28 4.03 10.61 -16.08
N VAL A 29 3.54 9.61 -15.37
CA VAL A 29 3.91 8.19 -15.57
C VAL A 29 2.69 7.36 -15.99
N ARG A 30 2.93 6.13 -16.42
CA ARG A 30 1.94 5.11 -16.74
C ARG A 30 2.17 3.88 -15.86
N LEU A 31 1.12 3.38 -15.21
CA LEU A 31 1.12 2.13 -14.47
C LEU A 31 0.40 1.05 -15.27
N SER A 32 1.04 -0.11 -15.42
CA SER A 32 0.43 -1.31 -15.99
C SER A 32 0.37 -2.39 -14.92
N LEU A 33 -0.82 -2.94 -14.69
CA LEU A 33 -1.08 -3.98 -13.71
C LEU A 33 -1.40 -5.27 -14.45
N ARG A 34 -0.59 -6.32 -14.23
CA ARG A 34 -0.85 -7.67 -14.73
C ARG A 34 -1.09 -8.59 -13.53
N ASN A 35 -2.35 -8.95 -13.32
CA ASN A 35 -2.72 -9.85 -12.24
C ASN A 35 -2.34 -11.29 -12.63
N SER A 36 -1.66 -11.99 -11.72
CA SER A 36 -1.41 -13.43 -11.79
C SER A 36 -2.20 -14.09 -10.66
N PRO A 37 -3.48 -14.47 -10.89
CA PRO A 37 -4.38 -14.92 -9.83
C PRO A 37 -3.85 -16.15 -9.09
N ASP A 38 -3.11 -17.01 -9.79
CA ASP A 38 -2.58 -18.27 -9.25
C ASP A 38 -1.45 -18.06 -8.24
N GLU A 39 -0.79 -16.90 -8.26
CA GLU A 39 0.38 -16.62 -7.43
C GLU A 39 0.08 -15.72 -6.22
N GLY A 40 -1.12 -15.12 -6.15
CA GLY A 40 -1.47 -14.16 -5.10
C GLY A 40 -0.80 -12.79 -5.24
N TYR A 41 -0.09 -12.56 -6.35
CA TYR A 41 0.61 -11.31 -6.67
C TYR A 41 0.14 -10.71 -7.99
N THR A 42 0.34 -9.40 -8.11
CA THR A 42 0.14 -8.63 -9.33
C THR A 42 1.46 -7.98 -9.71
N THR A 43 1.88 -8.14 -10.96
CA THR A 43 3.04 -7.45 -11.50
C THR A 43 2.67 -6.01 -11.80
N VAL A 44 3.42 -5.07 -11.24
CA VAL A 44 3.28 -3.63 -11.47
C VAL A 44 4.45 -3.14 -12.31
N SER A 45 4.13 -2.58 -13.48
CA SER A 45 5.11 -1.94 -14.37
C SER A 45 4.86 -0.43 -14.38
N ILE A 46 5.91 0.37 -14.22
CA ILE A 46 5.85 1.84 -14.29
C ILE A 46 6.69 2.27 -15.49
N SER A 47 6.15 3.13 -16.34
CA SER A 47 6.88 3.76 -17.45
C SER A 47 6.63 5.27 -17.49
N GLY A 48 7.60 6.02 -18.00
CA GLY A 48 7.54 7.48 -18.13
C GLY A 48 8.87 8.02 -18.65
N ASP A 49 8.86 9.25 -19.15
CA ASP A 49 10.06 9.88 -19.74
C ASP A 49 11.04 10.37 -18.66
N ASP A 50 10.53 10.79 -17.50
CA ASP A 50 11.33 11.21 -16.36
C ASP A 50 11.62 10.03 -15.42
N ARG A 51 12.90 9.64 -15.39
CA ARG A 51 13.39 8.57 -14.51
C ARG A 51 13.16 8.87 -13.02
N ALA A 52 13.34 10.12 -12.58
CA ALA A 52 13.15 10.47 -11.18
C ALA A 52 11.67 10.35 -10.77
N ALA A 53 10.76 10.68 -11.68
CA ALA A 53 9.33 10.46 -11.47
C ALA A 53 8.99 8.97 -11.38
N VAL A 54 9.55 8.14 -12.26
CA VAL A 54 9.35 6.68 -12.23
C VAL A 54 9.87 6.07 -10.92
N GLU A 55 11.07 6.44 -10.47
CA GLU A 55 11.66 5.96 -9.21
C GLU A 55 10.83 6.40 -8.01
N LYS A 56 10.36 7.66 -7.99
CA LYS A 56 9.50 8.19 -6.92
C LYS A 56 8.16 7.46 -6.85
N VAL A 57 7.51 7.22 -7.99
CA VAL A 57 6.22 6.50 -8.01
C VAL A 57 6.41 5.05 -7.59
N ARG A 58 7.53 4.42 -7.95
CA ARG A 58 7.86 3.09 -7.45
C ARG A 58 7.93 3.07 -5.92
N GLU A 59 8.67 3.98 -5.32
CA GLU A 59 8.78 4.10 -3.86
C GLU A 59 7.41 4.29 -3.18
N LEU A 60 6.53 5.09 -3.78
CA LEU A 60 5.19 5.36 -3.25
C LEU A 60 4.21 4.19 -3.37
N THR A 61 4.45 3.25 -4.30
CA THR A 61 3.47 2.22 -4.68
C THR A 61 3.91 0.79 -4.34
N GLU A 62 5.20 0.59 -4.10
CA GLU A 62 5.79 -0.69 -3.67
C GLU A 62 5.59 -0.88 -2.15
N VAL A 63 4.34 -1.13 -1.76
CA VAL A 63 3.93 -1.31 -0.37
C VAL A 63 3.88 -2.79 0.02
N VAL A 64 4.16 -3.07 1.31
CA VAL A 64 4.10 -4.42 1.89
C VAL A 64 3.13 -4.46 3.06
N LYS A 65 2.57 -5.65 3.32
CA LYS A 65 1.71 -5.91 4.48
C LYS A 65 2.47 -6.79 5.47
N GLU A 66 2.61 -6.32 6.70
CA GLU A 66 3.16 -7.09 7.80
C GLU A 66 2.06 -7.41 8.82
N THR A 67 2.09 -8.62 9.39
CA THR A 67 1.09 -9.06 10.37
C THR A 67 1.79 -9.55 11.64
N MET A 68 1.36 -9.06 12.79
CA MET A 68 1.88 -9.46 14.10
C MET A 68 0.76 -10.07 14.93
N ALA A 69 1.02 -11.23 15.55
CA ALA A 69 0.07 -11.86 16.44
C ALA A 69 -0.06 -11.07 17.75
N VAL A 70 -1.30 -10.86 18.18
CA VAL A 70 -1.63 -10.24 19.45
C VAL A 70 -2.52 -11.20 20.22
N GLU A 71 -2.14 -11.52 21.46
CA GLU A 71 -2.97 -12.32 22.36
C GLU A 71 -4.34 -11.65 22.55
N PRO A 72 -5.47 -12.39 22.53
CA PRO A 72 -6.81 -11.78 22.61
C PRO A 72 -7.01 -10.79 23.77
N PRO A 73 -6.49 -11.03 25.00
CA PRO A 73 -6.56 -10.05 26.09
C PRO A 73 -5.84 -8.72 25.80
N MET A 74 -4.86 -8.72 24.90
CA MET A 74 -4.03 -7.57 24.55
C MET A 74 -4.60 -6.72 23.42
N ILE A 75 -5.66 -7.16 22.71
CA ILE A 75 -6.28 -6.40 21.61
C ILE A 75 -6.73 -5.02 22.08
N GLY A 76 -7.31 -4.93 23.28
CA GLY A 76 -7.75 -3.66 23.87
C GLY A 76 -6.59 -2.70 24.13
N TRP A 77 -5.45 -3.21 24.59
CA TRP A 77 -4.23 -2.43 24.81
C TRP A 77 -3.59 -2.00 23.47
N ALA A 78 -3.51 -2.93 22.51
CA ALA A 78 -2.95 -2.69 21.18
C ALA A 78 -3.76 -1.65 20.40
N ARG A 79 -5.09 -1.68 20.51
CA ARG A 79 -5.98 -0.65 19.96
C ARG A 79 -5.82 0.69 20.70
N GLY A 80 -5.80 0.63 22.03
CA GLY A 80 -5.87 1.81 22.90
C GLY A 80 -7.27 2.45 22.92
N ARG A 81 -7.47 3.43 23.81
CA ARG A 81 -8.73 4.20 23.87
C ARG A 81 -8.93 4.95 22.55
N ASP A 82 -10.06 4.74 21.90
CA ASP A 82 -10.42 5.33 20.61
C ASP A 82 -9.35 5.13 19.52
N GLY A 83 -8.57 4.04 19.55
CA GLY A 83 -7.51 3.78 18.55
C GLY A 83 -6.20 4.54 18.78
N SER A 84 -6.01 5.15 19.95
CA SER A 84 -4.84 5.99 20.26
C SER A 84 -3.51 5.27 20.10
N SER A 85 -3.40 4.01 20.56
CA SER A 85 -2.17 3.22 20.43
C SER A 85 -1.83 2.95 18.96
N LEU A 86 -2.79 2.51 18.15
CA LEU A 86 -2.56 2.26 16.70
C LEU A 86 -2.19 3.54 15.95
N ARG A 87 -2.83 4.68 16.26
CA ARG A 87 -2.42 5.97 15.69
C ARG A 87 -1.01 6.36 16.10
N GLY A 88 -0.63 6.09 17.35
CA GLY A 88 0.73 6.31 17.85
C GLY A 88 1.76 5.46 17.11
N ILE A 89 1.49 4.16 16.94
CA ILE A 89 2.33 3.24 16.18
C ILE A 89 2.44 3.68 14.72
N LYS A 90 1.30 3.93 14.07
CA LYS A 90 1.22 4.41 12.69
C LYS A 90 2.11 5.64 12.47
N SER A 91 1.98 6.65 13.35
CA SER A 91 2.74 7.89 13.23
C SER A 91 4.23 7.70 13.53
N THR A 92 4.57 6.91 14.54
CA THR A 92 5.96 6.77 15.01
C THR A 92 6.78 5.87 14.07
N ALA A 93 6.17 4.81 13.54
CA ALA A 93 6.81 3.88 12.62
C ALA A 93 6.65 4.27 11.14
N GLY A 94 5.98 5.38 10.83
CA GLY A 94 5.80 5.85 9.46
C GLY A 94 4.91 4.95 8.60
N LEU A 95 3.95 4.24 9.21
CA LEU A 95 3.09 3.30 8.49
C LEU A 95 2.00 4.03 7.72
N GLN A 96 1.71 3.59 6.50
CA GLN A 96 0.59 4.09 5.71
C GLN A 96 -0.76 3.72 6.35
N ASP A 97 -0.84 2.54 6.96
CA ASP A 97 -2.00 2.06 7.71
C ASP A 97 -1.56 1.14 8.87
N CYS A 98 -2.38 1.06 9.92
CA CYS A 98 -2.13 0.19 11.07
C CYS A 98 -3.46 -0.23 11.67
N LEU A 99 -3.78 -1.52 11.55
CA LEU A 99 -5.08 -2.10 11.89
C LEU A 99 -4.89 -3.26 12.86
N VAL A 100 -5.90 -3.49 13.70
CA VAL A 100 -6.03 -4.68 14.53
C VAL A 100 -7.39 -5.27 14.26
N ASP A 101 -7.42 -6.57 13.95
CA ASP A 101 -8.62 -7.34 13.66
C ASP A 101 -9.04 -8.16 14.90
#